data_AF-A0A7Y2AFA1-F1
#
_entry.id   AF-A0A7Y2AFA1-F1
#
_cell.length_a   1.000
_cell.length_b   1.000
_cell.length_c   1.000
_cell.angle_alpha   90.00
_cell.angle_beta   90.00
_cell.angle_gamma   90.00
#
_symmetry.space_group_name_H-M   'P 1'
#
loop_
_entity.id
_entity.type
_entity.pdbx_description
1 polymer ?
#
loop_
_entity_poly.entity_id
_entity_poly.type
_entity_poly.pdbx_seq_one_letter_code
_entity_poly.pdbx_strand_id
1 'polypeptide(L)' 'MRVTLSILIALLAVTVTTAQDKLTSQEFVKLHRQLDPQNEDWKSIPWHPDLLSAQRRAAEEKKLIFIWAMDGHPLGCT' A
#
# COMPACT_ATOMS: atom_id res chain seq x y z
N MET A 1 12.48 -34.45 35.88
CA MET A 1 13.42 -33.33 35.59
C MET A 1 13.81 -33.19 34.12
N ARG A 2 13.83 -34.27 33.31
CA ARG A 2 14.15 -34.20 31.86
C ARG A 2 12.97 -33.70 31.00
N VAL A 3 11.75 -34.17 31.28
CA VAL A 3 10.55 -33.83 30.51
C VAL A 3 10.13 -32.36 30.69
N THR A 4 10.30 -31.81 31.90
CA THR A 4 10.02 -30.40 32.21
C THR A 4 10.96 -29.43 31.48
N LEU A 5 12.22 -29.83 31.25
CA LEU A 5 13.19 -29.03 30.51
C LEU A 5 12.86 -29.01 29.00
N SER A 6 12.39 -30.13 28.45
CA SER A 6 11.95 -30.24 27.05
C SER A 6 10.72 -29.38 26.74
N ILE A 7 9.76 -29.30 27.67
CA ILE A 7 8.56 -28.45 27.53
C ILE A 7 8.95 -26.97 27.61
N LEU A 8 9.87 -26.60 28.51
CA LEU A 8 10.36 -25.22 28.63
C LEU A 8 11.11 -24.74 27.37
N ILE A 9 11.91 -25.62 26.74
CA ILE A 9 12.62 -25.33 25.48
C ILE A 9 11.62 -25.19 24.32
N ALA A 10 10.59 -26.03 24.25
CA ALA A 10 9.56 -25.94 23.23
C ALA A 10 8.73 -24.65 23.35
N LEU A 11 8.42 -24.18 24.56
CA LEU A 11 7.76 -22.89 24.79
C LEU A 11 8.65 -21.69 24.45
N LEU A 12 9.97 -21.78 24.66
CA LEU A 12 10.92 -20.71 24.28
C LEU A 12 11.13 -20.61 22.75
N ALA A 13 10.94 -21.70 22.01
CA ALA A 13 11.05 -21.72 20.55
C ALA A 13 9.81 -21.13 19.84
N VAL A 14 8.65 -21.08 20.51
CA VAL A 14 7.43 -20.46 19.94
C VAL A 14 7.50 -18.92 19.95
N THR A 15 8.40 -18.33 20.74
CA THR A 15 8.69 -16.89 20.71
C THR A 15 9.74 -16.50 19.65
N VAL A 16 9.97 -17.35 18.64
CA VAL A 16 10.71 -16.95 17.42
C VAL A 16 9.83 -15.96 16.65
N THR A 17 9.91 -14.72 17.14
CA THR A 17 9.99 -13.49 16.38
C THR A 17 9.29 -13.56 15.02
N THR A 18 8.02 -13.18 14.99
CA THR A 18 7.45 -12.52 13.82
C THR A 18 8.11 -11.14 13.69
N ALA A 19 9.40 -11.12 13.34
CA ALA A 19 10.02 -9.94 12.79
C ALA A 19 9.35 -9.76 11.43
N GLN A 20 8.26 -9.00 11.43
CA GLN A 20 7.74 -8.46 10.19
C GLN A 20 8.92 -7.70 9.57
N ASP A 21 9.50 -8.21 8.48
CA ASP A 21 10.54 -7.50 7.75
C ASP A 21 9.93 -6.17 7.29
N LYS A 22 10.17 -5.13 8.10
CA LYS A 22 9.67 -3.79 7.83
C LYS A 22 10.52 -3.27 6.70
N LEU A 23 9.88 -2.98 5.57
CA LEU A 23 10.52 -2.30 4.46
C LEU A 23 11.18 -1.02 4.97
N THR A 24 12.50 -0.93 4.86
CA THR A 24 13.22 0.29 5.19
C THR A 24 12.90 1.37 4.15
N SER A 25 13.07 2.64 4.52
CA SER A 25 12.87 3.75 3.57
C SER A 25 13.78 3.62 2.35
N GLN A 26 14.99 3.08 2.51
CA GLN A 26 15.92 2.87 1.41
C GLN A 26 15.43 1.78 0.44
N GLU A 27 14.95 0.66 0.97
CA GLU A 27 14.38 -0.43 0.17
C GLU A 27 13.11 0.03 -0.54
N PHE A 28 12.26 0.81 0.13
CA PHE A 28 11.09 1.43 -0.49
C PHE A 28 11.48 2.30 -1.68
N VAL A 29 12.42 3.24 -1.51
CA VAL A 29 12.85 4.13 -2.60
C VAL A 29 13.43 3.33 -3.77
N LYS A 30 14.22 2.29 -3.48
CA LYS A 30 14.78 1.41 -4.50
C LYS A 30 13.68 0.70 -5.28
N LEU A 31 12.73 0.08 -4.59
CA LEU A 31 11.63 -0.67 -5.20
C LEU A 31 10.67 0.24 -5.96
N HIS A 32 10.27 1.36 -5.35
CA HIS A 32 9.39 2.35 -5.97
C HIS A 32 9.98 2.85 -7.29
N ARG A 33 11.29 3.12 -7.37
CA ARG A 33 11.95 3.52 -8.62
C ARG A 33 11.86 2.45 -9.71
N GLN A 34 11.89 1.17 -9.34
CA GLN A 34 11.78 0.08 -10.29
C GLN A 34 10.34 -0.12 -10.80
N LEU A 35 9.34 0.18 -9.96
CA LEU A 35 7.92 0.02 -10.27
C LEU A 35 7.30 1.27 -10.87
N ASP A 36 7.96 2.42 -10.78
CA ASP A 36 7.45 3.69 -11.30
C ASP A 36 7.42 3.66 -12.83
N PRO A 37 6.24 3.67 -13.47
CA PRO A 37 6.16 3.71 -14.92
C PRO A 37 6.68 5.07 -15.41
N GLN A 38 7.63 5.00 -16.35
CA GLN A 38 8.30 6.18 -16.91
C GLN A 38 7.52 6.72 -18.11
N ASN A 39 7.50 8.03 -18.27
CA ASN A 39 6.90 8.73 -19.43
C ASN A 39 5.40 8.46 -19.64
N GLU A 40 4.64 8.41 -18.55
CA GLU A 40 3.19 8.23 -18.59
C GLU A 40 2.45 9.57 -18.53
N ASP A 41 1.65 9.88 -19.56
CA ASP A 41 0.92 11.15 -19.66
C ASP A 41 -0.08 11.36 -18.53
N TRP A 42 -0.69 10.28 -18.03
CA TRP A 42 -1.67 10.36 -16.94
C TRP A 42 -1.06 10.89 -15.63
N LYS A 43 0.25 10.77 -15.41
CA LYS A 43 0.93 11.33 -14.23
C LYS A 43 0.99 12.85 -14.24
N SER A 44 0.87 13.48 -15.42
CA SER A 44 0.90 14.94 -15.56
C SER A 44 -0.42 15.62 -15.21
N ILE A 45 -1.52 14.85 -15.17
CA ILE A 45 -2.85 15.38 -14.86
C ILE A 45 -2.88 15.71 -13.36
N PRO A 46 -3.30 16.93 -12.97
CA PRO A 46 -3.40 17.31 -11.56
C PRO A 46 -4.65 16.68 -10.92
N TRP A 47 -4.57 15.38 -10.66
CA TRP A 47 -5.66 14.60 -10.07
C TRP A 47 -6.12 15.19 -8.73
N HIS A 48 -7.44 15.17 -8.51
CA HIS A 48 -8.05 15.55 -7.24
C HIS A 48 -8.31 14.27 -6.42
N PRO A 49 -7.49 13.93 -5.41
CA PRO A 49 -7.59 12.64 -4.73
C PRO A 49 -8.77 12.55 -3.77
N ASP A 50 -9.31 13.69 -3.33
CA ASP A 50 -10.47 13.77 -2.46
C ASP A 50 -11.74 14.04 -3.30
N LEU A 51 -12.67 13.09 -3.29
CA LEU A 51 -13.89 13.14 -4.11
C LEU A 51 -14.86 14.24 -3.67
N LEU A 52 -14.99 14.51 -2.37
CA LEU A 52 -15.98 15.47 -1.84
C LEU A 52 -15.59 16.91 -2.15
N SER A 53 -14.31 17.23 -2.06
CA SER A 53 -13.75 18.52 -2.49
C SER A 53 -13.81 18.69 -4.00
N ALA A 54 -13.52 17.64 -4.78
CA ALA A 54 -13.70 17.66 -6.23
C ALA A 54 -15.17 17.93 -6.62
N GLN A 55 -16.12 17.31 -5.92
CA GLN A 55 -17.55 17.51 -6.14
C GLN A 55 -18.00 18.95 -5.85
N ARG A 56 -17.59 19.51 -4.71
CA ARG A 56 -17.89 20.91 -4.36
C ARG A 56 -17.36 21.87 -5.42
N ARG A 57 -16.11 21.71 -5.82
CA ARG A 57 -15.47 22.54 -6.84
C ARG A 57 -16.17 22.44 -8.19
N ALA A 58 -16.54 21.24 -8.63
CA ALA A 58 -17.25 21.03 -9.89
C ALA A 58 -18.63 21.72 -9.91
N ALA A 59 -19.35 21.69 -8.78
CA ALA A 59 -20.62 22.39 -8.63
C ALA A 59 -20.44 23.92 -8.68
N GLU A 60 -19.44 24.45 -7.97
CA GLU A 60 -19.09 25.88 -7.98
C GLU A 60 -18.69 26.37 -9.37
N GLU A 61 -17.85 25.61 -10.08
CA GLU A 61 -17.35 25.95 -11.41
C GLU A 61 -18.33 25.58 -12.55
N LYS A 62 -19.44 24.92 -12.24
CA LYS A 62 -20.41 24.37 -13.22
C LYS A 62 -19.75 23.48 -14.27
N LYS A 63 -18.83 22.62 -13.85
CA LYS A 63 -18.11 21.68 -14.71
C LYS A 63 -18.45 20.24 -14.37
N LEU A 64 -18.25 19.35 -15.34
CA LEU A 64 -18.35 17.90 -15.13
C LEU A 64 -17.11 17.38 -14.39
N ILE A 65 -17.29 16.28 -13.67
CA ILE A 65 -16.20 15.54 -13.04
C ILE A 65 -15.86 14.35 -13.93
N PHE A 66 -14.58 14.24 -14.31
CA PHE A 66 -14.02 13.01 -14.85
C PHE A 66 -13.43 12.20 -13.70
N ILE A 67 -13.93 10.98 -13.48
CA ILE A 67 -13.46 10.08 -12.43
C ILE A 67 -12.66 8.95 -13.09
N TRP A 68 -11.37 8.89 -12.79
CA TRP A 68 -10.56 7.70 -13.04
C TRP A 68 -10.48 6.90 -11.74
N ALA A 69 -11.34 5.89 -11.63
CA ALA A 69 -11.27 4.89 -10.57
C ALA A 69 -10.79 3.58 -11.19
N MET A 70 -9.78 2.94 -10.60
CA MET A 70 -9.51 1.54 -10.93
C MET A 70 -10.64 0.70 -10.33
N ASP A 71 -11.48 0.12 -11.18
CA ASP A 71 -12.48 -0.90 -10.80
C ASP A 71 -11.83 -2.30 -10.61
N GLY A 72 -10.56 -2.32 -10.23
CA GLY A 72 -9.82 -3.56 -9.99
C GLY A 72 -10.12 -4.07 -8.58
N HIS A 73 -10.31 -5.37 -8.44
CA HIS A 73 -10.22 -6.04 -7.14
C HIS A 73 -8.96 -5.54 -6.42
N PRO A 74 -9.01 -5.16 -5.13
CA PRO A 74 -7.88 -4.52 -4.43
C PRO A 74 -6.60 -5.37 -4.36
N LEU A 75 -6.64 -6.62 -4.83
CA LEU A 75 -5.50 -7.54 -4.98
C LEU A 75 -5.05 -7.74 -6.43
N GLY A 76 -5.58 -7.00 -7.41
CA GLY A 76 -5.02 -6.92 -8.76
C GLY A 76 -4.96 -8.24 -9.54
N CYS A 77 -5.93 -9.14 -9.39
CA CYS A 77 -6.04 -10.34 -10.23
C CYS A 77 -7.38 -10.36 -10.98
N THR A 78 -7.34 -10.10 -12.29
CA THR A 78 -8.29 -10.61 -13.29
C THR A 78 -7.50 -11.34 -14.35
#